data_AF-A0A953X2Y6-F1
#
_entry.id   AF-A0A953X2Y6-F1
#
_cell.length_a   1.000
_cell.length_b   1.000
_cell.length_c   1.000
_cell.angle_alpha   90.00
_cell.angle_beta   90.00
_cell.angle_gamma   90.00
#
_symmetry.space_group_name_H-M   'P 1'
#
loop_
_entity.id
_entity.type
_entity.pdbx_description
1 polymer ?
#
loop_
_entity_poly.entity_id
_entity_poly.type
_entity_poly.pdbx_seq_one_letter_code
_entity_poly.pdbx_strand_id
1 'polypeptide(L)'
;IGRKTAKRLARAGITTIGDLLDCDIDETAFQLDVHYIDSETLRDWQDQTKLMMDVPGLRVHDVQILVGAGIRTAKELADAPARTLFLLATEFLNSPEGEYVQRGDDVFVEDEVEEWIERAKGAA
;
A
#
# COMPACT_ATOMS: atom_id res chain seq x y z
N ILE A 1 1.61 8.50 -4.52
CA ILE A 1 2.77 9.43 -4.62
C ILE A 1 2.38 10.70 -5.40
N GLY A 2 2.53 11.89 -4.82
CA GLY A 2 2.19 13.17 -5.47
C GLY A 2 3.34 13.83 -6.24
N ARG A 3 3.05 14.85 -7.06
CA ARG A 3 4.03 15.55 -7.94
C ARG A 3 5.30 16.03 -7.22
N LYS A 4 5.16 16.55 -5.98
CA LYS A 4 6.30 17.04 -5.19
C LYS A 4 7.22 15.89 -4.76
N THR A 5 6.63 14.79 -4.29
CA THR A 5 7.34 13.56 -3.90
C THR A 5 8.02 12.91 -5.10
N ALA A 6 7.33 12.81 -6.24
CA ALA A 6 7.90 12.27 -7.48
C ALA A 6 9.16 13.04 -7.93
N LYS A 7 9.16 14.38 -7.84
CA LYS A 7 10.35 15.19 -8.16
C LYS A 7 11.53 14.95 -7.20
N ARG A 8 11.28 14.55 -5.95
CA ARG A 8 12.32 14.19 -4.99
C ARG A 8 12.88 12.81 -5.30
N LEU A 9 12.00 11.83 -5.48
CA LEU A 9 12.37 10.46 -5.88
C LEU A 9 13.22 10.45 -7.15
N ALA A 10 12.87 11.26 -8.15
CA ALA A 10 13.66 11.38 -9.38
C ALA A 10 15.10 11.84 -9.15
N ARG A 11 15.39 12.61 -8.07
CA ARG A 11 16.76 13.01 -7.71
C ARG A 11 17.57 11.89 -7.08
N ALA A 12 16.88 10.91 -6.48
CA ALA A 12 17.45 9.68 -5.95
C ALA A 12 17.45 8.54 -7.00
N GLY A 13 17.26 8.86 -8.28
CA GLY A 13 17.26 7.88 -9.37
C GLY A 13 15.95 7.09 -9.54
N ILE A 14 14.91 7.37 -8.75
CA ILE A 14 13.62 6.67 -8.84
C ILE A 14 12.68 7.44 -9.76
N THR A 15 12.55 6.96 -10.99
CA THR A 15 11.73 7.58 -12.05
C THR A 15 10.66 6.66 -12.63
N THR A 16 10.82 5.35 -12.43
CA THR A 16 9.90 4.31 -12.90
C THR A 16 9.41 3.44 -11.74
N ILE A 17 8.39 2.61 -12.02
CA ILE A 17 7.95 1.57 -11.09
C ILE A 17 9.08 0.56 -10.83
N GLY A 18 9.86 0.18 -11.86
CA GLY A 18 11.00 -0.71 -11.71
C GLY A 18 12.04 -0.12 -10.75
N ASP A 19 12.41 1.15 -10.93
CA ASP A 19 13.36 1.82 -10.04
C ASP A 19 12.88 1.82 -8.58
N LEU A 20 11.58 2.02 -8.35
CA LEU A 20 11.01 1.98 -6.99
C LEU A 20 11.08 0.57 -6.39
N LEU A 21 10.82 -0.46 -7.19
CA LEU A 21 10.82 -1.86 -6.72
C LEU A 21 12.23 -2.39 -6.48
N ASP A 22 13.22 -1.90 -7.23
CA ASP A 22 14.60 -2.35 -7.19
C ASP A 22 15.48 -1.50 -6.25
N CYS A 23 14.99 -0.37 -5.74
CA CYS A 23 15.79 0.50 -4.88
C CYS A 23 16.10 -0.15 -3.53
N ASP A 24 17.31 0.10 -3.02
CA ASP A 24 17.65 -0.19 -1.62
C ASP A 24 16.92 0.83 -0.73
N ILE A 25 16.05 0.32 0.15
CA ILE A 25 15.17 1.15 0.98
C ILE A 25 15.96 2.05 1.91
N ASP A 26 16.98 1.53 2.59
CA ASP A 26 17.71 2.25 3.63
C ASP A 26 18.67 3.28 3.00
N GLU A 27 19.34 2.90 1.91
CA GLU A 27 20.14 3.84 1.13
C GLU A 27 19.26 4.95 0.53
N THR A 28 18.10 4.61 -0.02
CA THR A 28 17.19 5.59 -0.61
C THR A 28 16.64 6.55 0.44
N ALA A 29 16.21 6.05 1.60
CA ALA A 29 15.75 6.90 2.70
C ALA A 29 16.85 7.88 3.15
N PHE A 30 18.09 7.37 3.29
CA PHE A 30 19.25 8.18 3.62
C PHE A 30 19.55 9.25 2.55
N GLN A 31 19.49 8.92 1.26
CA GLN A 31 19.74 9.86 0.17
C GLN A 31 18.64 10.92 0.04
N LEU A 32 17.38 10.55 0.29
CA LEU A 32 16.27 11.50 0.24
C LEU A 32 16.37 12.54 1.35
N ASP A 33 16.83 12.13 2.55
CA ASP A 33 17.00 12.98 3.74
C ASP A 33 15.73 13.81 4.04
N VAL A 34 14.59 13.12 4.09
CA VAL A 34 13.28 13.73 4.36
C VAL A 34 12.55 12.95 5.43
N HIS A 35 12.22 13.62 6.54
CA HIS A 35 11.56 13.01 7.70
C HIS A 35 10.29 12.19 7.38
N TYR A 36 9.48 12.60 6.39
CA TYR A 36 8.22 11.91 6.06
C TYR A 36 8.36 10.85 4.95
N ILE A 37 9.58 10.58 4.47
CA ILE A 37 9.87 9.49 3.53
C ILE A 37 11.01 8.68 4.12
N ASP A 38 10.66 7.84 5.08
CA ASP A 38 11.58 6.92 5.75
C ASP A 38 11.55 5.52 5.10
N SER A 39 12.34 4.61 5.66
CA SER A 39 12.42 3.23 5.20
C SER A 39 11.07 2.52 5.22
N GLU A 40 10.22 2.81 6.20
CA GLU A 40 8.88 2.23 6.32
C GLU A 40 7.98 2.73 5.20
N THR A 41 7.96 4.04 4.94
CA THR A 41 7.19 4.64 3.83
C THR A 41 7.60 4.06 2.47
N LEU A 42 8.89 3.86 2.24
CA LEU A 42 9.39 3.28 0.99
C LEU A 42 9.01 1.80 0.87
N ARG A 43 9.10 1.04 1.97
CA ARG A 43 8.66 -0.37 2.02
C ARG A 43 7.18 -0.49 1.72
N ASP A 44 6.36 0.37 2.33
CA ASP A 44 4.93 0.43 2.07
C ASP A 44 4.64 0.70 0.59
N TRP A 45 5.34 1.65 -0.03
CA TRP A 45 5.16 1.90 -1.47
C TRP A 45 5.59 0.72 -2.34
N GLN A 46 6.65 0.00 -1.97
CA GLN A 46 7.04 -1.22 -2.68
C GLN A 46 5.97 -2.31 -2.54
N ASP A 47 5.47 -2.55 -1.33
CA ASP A 47 4.45 -3.58 -1.06
C ASP A 47 3.12 -3.24 -1.74
N GLN A 48 2.68 -1.98 -1.66
CA GLN A 48 1.49 -1.49 -2.36
C GLN A 48 1.61 -1.70 -3.87
N THR A 49 2.78 -1.38 -4.44
CA THR A 49 3.03 -1.51 -5.88
C THR A 49 3.04 -2.97 -6.31
N LYS A 50 3.70 -3.86 -5.55
CA LYS A 50 3.71 -5.30 -5.79
C LYS A 50 2.30 -5.88 -5.73
N LEU A 51 1.54 -5.56 -4.68
CA LEU A 51 0.19 -6.07 -4.50
C LEU A 51 -0.76 -5.65 -5.63
N MET A 52 -0.64 -4.42 -6.14
CA MET A 52 -1.42 -3.97 -7.32
C MET A 52 -1.06 -4.74 -8.60
N MET A 53 0.21 -5.13 -8.77
CA MET A 53 0.65 -5.92 -9.92
C MET A 53 0.21 -7.38 -9.81
N ASP A 54 0.28 -7.95 -8.60
CA ASP A 54 -0.05 -9.35 -8.33
C ASP A 54 -1.57 -9.59 -8.30
N VAL A 55 -2.37 -8.58 -7.93
CA VAL A 55 -3.83 -8.68 -7.85
C VAL A 55 -4.48 -7.61 -8.75
N PRO A 56 -4.71 -7.92 -10.04
CA PRO A 56 -5.31 -6.99 -10.97
C PRO A 56 -6.69 -6.50 -10.53
N GLY A 57 -6.90 -5.18 -10.63
CA GLY A 57 -8.17 -4.54 -10.30
C GLY A 57 -8.22 -3.91 -8.91
N LEU A 58 -7.21 -4.15 -8.05
CA LEU A 58 -7.03 -3.35 -6.85
C LEU A 58 -6.71 -1.90 -7.21
N ARG A 59 -7.34 -0.98 -6.50
CA ARG A 59 -7.12 0.46 -6.63
C ARG A 59 -6.01 0.88 -5.67
N VAL A 60 -5.44 2.05 -5.90
CA VAL A 60 -4.44 2.65 -5.00
C VAL A 60 -4.96 2.75 -3.56
N HIS A 61 -6.24 3.09 -3.40
CA HIS A 61 -6.87 3.17 -2.08
C HIS A 61 -6.90 1.81 -1.37
N ASP A 62 -7.35 0.77 -2.08
CA ASP A 62 -7.44 -0.59 -1.58
C ASP A 62 -6.08 -1.08 -1.06
N VAL A 63 -5.00 -0.92 -1.85
CA VAL A 63 -3.66 -1.36 -1.42
C VAL A 63 -3.09 -0.53 -0.28
N GLN A 64 -3.45 0.75 -0.17
CA GLN A 64 -3.06 1.56 0.99
C GLN A 64 -3.72 1.04 2.28
N ILE A 65 -5.00 0.67 2.21
CA ILE A 65 -5.72 0.06 3.33
C ILE A 65 -5.12 -1.31 3.67
N LEU A 66 -4.92 -2.17 2.67
CA LEU A 66 -4.41 -3.53 2.85
C LEU A 66 -3.02 -3.53 3.50
N VAL A 67 -2.10 -2.71 2.99
CA VAL A 67 -0.73 -2.60 3.51
C VAL A 67 -0.72 -1.99 4.91
N GLY A 68 -1.57 -0.98 5.16
CA GLY A 68 -1.78 -0.41 6.50
C GLY A 68 -2.39 -1.41 7.49
N ALA A 69 -3.23 -2.33 7.01
CA ALA A 69 -3.79 -3.45 7.78
C ALA A 69 -2.81 -4.63 7.94
N GLY A 70 -1.60 -4.52 7.38
CA GLY A 70 -0.55 -5.54 7.49
C GLY A 70 -0.54 -6.62 6.41
N ILE A 71 -1.39 -6.52 5.38
CA ILE A 71 -1.37 -7.43 4.22
C ILE A 71 -0.39 -6.92 3.18
N ARG A 72 0.69 -7.67 2.94
CA ARG A 72 1.81 -7.26 2.08
C ARG A 72 1.92 -8.08 0.79
N THR A 73 1.23 -9.21 0.70
CA THR A 73 1.30 -10.11 -0.48
C THR A 73 -0.08 -10.58 -0.94
N ALA A 74 -0.18 -10.96 -2.22
CA ALA A 74 -1.39 -11.55 -2.78
C ALA A 74 -1.80 -12.85 -2.06
N LYS A 75 -0.81 -13.64 -1.62
CA LYS A 75 -1.04 -14.87 -0.85
C LYS A 75 -1.66 -14.57 0.51
N GLU A 76 -1.11 -13.61 1.25
CA GLU A 76 -1.67 -13.19 2.54
C GLU A 76 -3.11 -12.69 2.37
N LEU A 77 -3.39 -11.93 1.31
CA LEU A 77 -4.74 -11.48 0.99
C LEU A 77 -5.68 -12.66 0.68
N ALA A 78 -5.28 -13.60 -0.17
CA ALA A 78 -6.10 -14.75 -0.55
C ALA A 78 -6.43 -15.67 0.64
N ASP A 79 -5.48 -15.81 1.58
CA ASP A 79 -5.59 -16.67 2.75
C ASP A 79 -6.22 -15.96 3.98
N ALA A 80 -6.45 -14.64 3.90
CA ALA A 80 -6.96 -13.84 5.03
C ALA A 80 -8.42 -14.18 5.39
N PRO A 81 -8.75 -14.36 6.69
CA PRO A 81 -10.15 -14.39 7.12
C PRO A 81 -10.80 -13.01 6.94
N ALA A 82 -11.87 -12.93 6.14
CA ALA A 82 -12.54 -11.67 5.78
C ALA A 82 -12.84 -10.79 7.01
N ARG A 83 -13.45 -11.37 8.04
CA ARG A 83 -13.79 -10.64 9.27
C ARG A 83 -12.57 -10.07 10.00
N THR A 84 -11.45 -10.81 10.01
CA THR A 84 -10.20 -10.33 10.64
C THR A 84 -9.61 -9.19 9.85
N LEU A 85 -9.55 -9.32 8.52
CA LEU A 85 -9.03 -8.27 7.65
C LEU A 85 -9.91 -7.00 7.72
N PHE A 86 -11.23 -7.14 7.77
CA PHE A 86 -12.14 -5.99 7.96
C PHE A 86 -11.85 -5.23 9.27
N LEU A 87 -11.61 -5.94 10.38
CA LEU A 87 -11.30 -5.31 11.66
C LEU A 87 -9.95 -4.59 11.63
N LEU A 88 -8.91 -5.22 11.06
CA LEU A 88 -7.57 -4.62 10.94
C LEU A 88 -7.58 -3.40 10.01
N ALA A 89 -8.27 -3.49 8.88
CA ALA A 89 -8.46 -2.37 7.95
C ALA A 89 -9.23 -1.22 8.61
N THR A 90 -10.27 -1.53 9.38
CA THR A 90 -11.01 -0.53 10.15
C THR A 90 -10.14 0.11 11.23
N GLU A 91 -9.34 -0.67 11.96
CA GLU A 91 -8.39 -0.15 12.96
C GLU A 91 -7.38 0.79 12.30
N PHE A 92 -6.78 0.38 11.18
CA PHE A 92 -5.88 1.20 10.40
C PHE A 92 -6.55 2.50 9.94
N LEU A 93 -7.76 2.43 9.38
CA LEU A 93 -8.48 3.62 8.92
C LEU A 93 -8.79 4.61 10.05
N ASN A 94 -8.86 4.15 11.31
CA ASN A 94 -9.05 5.02 12.48
C ASN A 94 -7.74 5.51 13.12
N SER A 95 -6.58 5.16 12.55
CA SER A 95 -5.27 5.67 12.97
C SER A 95 -4.95 7.03 12.32
N PRO A 96 -3.99 7.81 12.87
CA PRO A 96 -3.51 9.05 12.24
C PRO A 96 -3.01 8.86 10.81
N GLU A 97 -2.39 7.72 10.51
CA GLU A 97 -1.92 7.36 9.18
C GLU A 97 -3.11 7.07 8.23
N GLY A 98 -4.16 6.42 8.76
CA GLY A 98 -5.40 6.12 8.06
C GLY A 98 -6.20 7.34 7.64
N GLU A 99 -6.11 8.46 8.37
CA GLU A 99 -6.78 9.73 8.01
C GLU A 99 -6.37 10.23 6.62
N TYR A 100 -5.12 10.00 6.20
CA TYR A 100 -4.64 10.38 4.87
C TYR A 100 -5.13 9.45 3.75
N VAL A 101 -5.61 8.25 4.11
CA VAL A 101 -6.11 7.24 3.17
C VAL A 101 -7.63 7.35 3.02
N GLN A 102 -8.35 7.71 4.08
CA GLN A 102 -9.80 7.92 4.06
C GLN A 102 -10.22 8.91 2.96
N ARG A 103 -11.32 8.60 2.29
CA ARG A 103 -11.89 9.42 1.22
C ARG A 103 -13.19 10.06 1.64
N GLY A 104 -13.10 11.18 2.36
CA GLY A 104 -14.30 11.94 2.75
C GLY A 104 -15.31 11.06 3.48
N ASP A 105 -16.55 11.03 3.00
CA ASP A 105 -17.66 10.28 3.60
C ASP A 105 -17.81 8.82 3.08
N ASP A 106 -16.83 8.27 2.34
CA ASP A 106 -16.88 6.87 1.90
C ASP A 106 -16.87 5.94 3.12
N VAL A 107 -17.89 5.08 3.21
CA VAL A 107 -18.03 4.10 4.27
C VAL A 107 -17.35 2.81 3.85
N PHE A 108 -16.28 2.44 4.56
CA PHE A 108 -15.63 1.14 4.40
C PHE A 108 -16.54 0.02 4.90
N VAL A 109 -16.81 -0.98 4.06
CA VAL A 109 -17.72 -2.10 4.36
C VAL A 109 -17.09 -3.47 4.17
N GLU A 110 -17.63 -4.49 4.86
CA GLU A 110 -17.08 -5.86 4.84
C GLU A 110 -17.07 -6.48 3.43
N ASP A 111 -18.07 -6.16 2.59
CA ASP A 111 -18.15 -6.61 1.20
C ASP A 111 -16.90 -6.23 0.37
N GLU A 112 -16.27 -5.08 0.64
CA GLU A 112 -15.05 -4.67 -0.08
C GLU A 112 -13.91 -5.65 0.19
N VAL A 113 -13.79 -6.14 1.42
CA VAL A 113 -12.78 -7.10 1.83
C VAL A 113 -13.00 -8.44 1.14
N GLU A 114 -14.25 -8.90 1.06
CA GLU A 114 -14.58 -10.14 0.36
C GLU A 114 -14.20 -10.05 -1.12
N GLU A 115 -14.48 -8.93 -1.78
CA GLU A 115 -14.07 -8.73 -3.17
C GLU A 115 -12.55 -8.73 -3.35
N TRP A 116 -11.79 -8.12 -2.42
CA TRP A 116 -10.32 -8.13 -2.49
C TRP A 116 -9.76 -9.56 -2.36
N ILE A 117 -10.29 -10.34 -1.42
CA ILE A 117 -9.90 -11.73 -1.20
C ILE A 117 -10.19 -12.58 -2.44
N GLU A 118 -11.39 -12.45 -3.02
CA GLU A 118 -11.76 -13.22 -4.23
C GLU A 118 -10.90 -12.85 -5.44
N ARG A 119 -10.57 -11.56 -5.62
CA ARG A 119 -9.60 -11.14 -6.64
C ARG A 119 -8.23 -11.78 -6.44
N ALA A 120 -7.74 -11.80 -5.20
CA ALA A 120 -6.44 -12.39 -4.89
C ALA A 120 -6.40 -13.89 -5.15
N LYS A 121 -7.46 -14.63 -4.78
CA LYS A 121 -7.59 -16.06 -5.09
C LYS A 121 -7.62 -16.34 -6.58
N GLY A 122 -8.25 -15.46 -7.37
CA GLY A 122 -8.33 -15.59 -8.82
C GLY A 122 -7.04 -15.25 -9.57
N ALA A 123 -6.09 -14.56 -8.91
CA ALA A 123 -4.81 -14.19 -9.48
C ALA A 123 -3.67 -15.20 -9.20
N ALA A 124 -3.89 -16.13 -8.27
CA ALA A 124 -2.93 -17.15 -7.83
C ALA A 124 -2.89 -18.40 -8.72
#